data_AF-A0A9D9ET40-F1
#
_entry.id   AF-A0A9D9ET40-F1
#
_cell.length_a   1.000
_cell.length_b   1.000
_cell.length_c   1.000
_cell.angle_alpha   90.00
_cell.angle_beta   90.00
_cell.angle_gamma   90.00
#
_symmetry.space_group_name_H-M   'P 1'
#
loop_
_entity.id
_entity.type
_entity.pdbx_description
1 polymer ?
#
loop_
_entity_poly.entity_id
_entity_poly.type
_entity_poly.pdbx_seq_one_letter_code
_entity_poly.pdbx_strand_id
1 'polypeptide(L)'
;MRLFILLCFIICQVSYGQWTFKKGGNKFDGEYKTASILGKGGEWPYTKPAFVINRFGEDEPNLYLASIGYTGCSSPTISFAFDGVDEILVFRSSSDKEKEAAFILGSAYEIQNLLKLLKSKSKFYVRYEDSCNKKDFEFSLSGSTNAINYIVGNYYDEYINRLEEKVEREIAESKRIDSIREVIRKEKLIEKRKNDSIQRINGSIQAIKNKKRIDSLSKAFQAPLIDAFDFKGVSTFFRPLKTLFSFEVASTKEINYCIKKYPSGNSLVNKSQSLYKTERVEVKNRFENNCIRIDVYNGKSKNLGYSLFVSLDQLQRISDDYHIKILESEWSTILKMHNDGL
;
A
#
# COMPACT_ATOMS: atom_id res chain seq x y z
N MET A 1 69.87 -13.27 -21.53
CA MET A 1 69.57 -12.19 -20.55
C MET A 1 68.26 -11.45 -20.86
N ARG A 2 68.01 -10.97 -22.10
CA ARG A 2 66.75 -10.29 -22.47
C ARG A 2 65.47 -11.12 -22.29
N LEU A 3 65.51 -12.44 -22.53
CA LEU A 3 64.36 -13.35 -22.33
C LEU A 3 64.00 -13.54 -20.85
N PHE A 4 64.99 -13.54 -19.96
CA PHE A 4 64.80 -13.72 -18.51
C PHE A 4 64.16 -12.47 -17.87
N ILE A 5 64.52 -11.28 -18.36
CA ILE A 5 63.91 -10.00 -17.92
C ILE A 5 62.43 -9.92 -18.33
N LEU A 6 62.08 -10.41 -19.53
CA LEU A 6 60.70 -10.43 -20.02
C LEU A 6 59.84 -11.45 -19.24
N LEU A 7 60.41 -12.60 -18.85
CA LEU A 7 59.75 -13.61 -18.03
C LEU A 7 59.50 -13.11 -16.58
N CYS A 8 60.46 -12.39 -15.97
CA CYS A 8 60.27 -11.78 -14.65
C CYS A 8 59.21 -10.68 -14.66
N PHE A 9 59.06 -9.91 -15.75
CA PHE A 9 58.03 -8.88 -15.85
C PHE A 9 56.61 -9.46 -15.93
N ILE A 10 56.44 -10.64 -16.55
CA ILE A 10 55.15 -11.33 -16.66
C ILE A 10 54.70 -11.90 -15.30
N ILE A 11 55.62 -12.41 -14.48
CA ILE A 11 55.31 -13.00 -13.17
C ILE A 11 54.91 -11.93 -12.14
N CYS A 12 55.39 -10.68 -12.27
CA CYS A 12 54.99 -9.57 -11.41
C CYS A 12 53.62 -8.94 -11.76
N GLN A 13 53.03 -9.27 -12.92
CA GLN A 13 51.68 -8.79 -13.28
C GLN A 13 50.56 -9.68 -12.72
N VAL A 14 50.91 -10.82 -12.13
CA VAL A 14 49.93 -11.72 -11.52
C VAL A 14 49.82 -11.33 -10.04
N SER A 15 48.59 -11.13 -9.55
CA SER A 15 48.17 -11.25 -8.14
C SER A 15 47.79 -9.98 -7.36
N TYR A 16 47.34 -8.89 -7.99
CA TYR A 16 46.48 -7.92 -7.30
C TYR A 16 45.20 -7.66 -8.10
N GLY A 17 44.03 -7.86 -7.47
CA GLY A 17 42.73 -7.58 -8.09
C GLY A 17 42.21 -8.63 -9.08
N GLN A 18 42.60 -9.90 -8.92
CA GLN A 18 41.95 -11.01 -9.62
C GLN A 18 40.86 -11.61 -8.73
N TRP A 19 39.70 -11.89 -9.34
CA TRP A 19 38.64 -12.63 -8.68
C TRP A 19 39.10 -14.05 -8.37
N THR A 20 38.89 -14.47 -7.14
CA THR A 20 39.06 -15.85 -6.71
C THR A 20 37.68 -16.47 -6.52
N PHE A 21 37.51 -17.74 -6.87
CA PHE A 21 36.27 -18.45 -6.60
C PHE A 21 36.54 -19.91 -6.25
N LYS A 22 35.73 -20.45 -5.35
CA LYS A 22 35.83 -21.83 -4.88
C LYS A 22 34.45 -22.40 -4.55
N LYS A 23 34.33 -23.72 -4.65
CA LYS A 23 33.25 -24.50 -4.05
C LYS A 23 33.74 -25.06 -2.72
N GLY A 24 32.89 -25.07 -1.72
CA GLY A 24 33.10 -25.73 -0.45
C GLY A 24 31.82 -26.38 0.03
N GLY A 25 31.89 -26.99 1.21
CA GLY A 25 30.70 -27.49 1.88
C GLY A 25 31.03 -28.21 3.16
N ASN A 26 30.04 -28.28 4.05
CA ASN A 26 30.13 -29.05 5.28
C ASN A 26 28.74 -29.66 5.61
N LYS A 27 28.68 -30.47 6.67
CA LYS A 27 27.44 -31.18 7.06
C LYS A 27 26.35 -30.27 7.65
N PHE A 28 26.68 -29.04 8.04
CA PHE A 28 25.76 -28.08 8.66
C PHE A 28 25.19 -27.11 7.62
N ASP A 29 26.06 -26.54 6.78
CA ASP A 29 25.71 -25.46 5.85
C ASP A 29 25.46 -25.98 4.42
N GLY A 30 25.64 -27.27 4.18
CA GLY A 30 25.52 -27.88 2.86
C GLY A 30 26.65 -27.46 1.92
N GLU A 31 26.39 -27.51 0.62
CA GLU A 31 27.32 -27.03 -0.40
C GLU A 31 27.20 -25.52 -0.57
N TYR A 32 28.34 -24.84 -0.73
CA TYR A 32 28.36 -23.42 -1.06
C TYR A 32 29.38 -23.12 -2.15
N LYS A 33 29.13 -22.03 -2.87
CA LYS A 33 30.11 -21.42 -3.75
C LYS A 33 30.41 -20.02 -3.23
N THR A 34 31.66 -19.59 -3.35
CA THR A 34 32.04 -18.21 -3.03
C THR A 34 32.99 -17.66 -4.08
N ALA A 35 32.81 -16.39 -4.43
CA ALA A 35 33.72 -15.59 -5.21
C ALA A 35 34.10 -14.35 -4.43
N SER A 36 35.36 -13.95 -4.48
CA SER A 36 35.82 -12.74 -3.81
C SER A 36 36.93 -12.05 -4.57
N ILE A 37 37.08 -10.76 -4.32
CA ILE A 37 38.16 -9.95 -4.82
C ILE A 37 38.71 -9.05 -3.71
N LEU A 38 40.03 -8.91 -3.69
CA LEU A 38 40.71 -7.94 -2.83
C LEU A 38 40.82 -6.61 -3.56
N GLY A 39 40.41 -5.54 -2.86
CA GLY A 39 40.56 -4.16 -3.29
C GLY A 39 41.70 -3.46 -2.57
N LYS A 40 41.70 -2.14 -2.69
CA LYS A 40 42.61 -1.21 -2.01
C LYS A 40 41.82 0.00 -1.49
N GLY A 41 42.39 0.74 -0.56
CA GLY A 41 41.74 1.89 0.08
C GLY A 41 41.52 1.64 1.57
N GLY A 42 40.77 2.50 2.24
CA GLY A 42 40.63 2.49 3.69
C GLY A 42 41.86 3.00 4.44
N GLU A 43 41.79 2.93 5.77
CA GLU A 43 42.84 3.36 6.69
C GLU A 43 43.55 2.15 7.30
N TRP A 44 44.83 2.30 7.65
CA TRP A 44 45.56 1.25 8.36
C TRP A 44 44.84 0.88 9.67
N PRO A 45 44.68 -0.41 10.02
CA PRO A 45 45.24 -1.61 9.37
C PRO A 45 44.37 -2.22 8.25
N TYR A 46 43.25 -1.60 7.89
CA TYR A 46 42.22 -2.13 6.99
C TYR A 46 42.41 -1.66 5.54
N THR A 47 43.62 -1.83 5.00
CA THR A 47 43.98 -1.32 3.67
C THR A 47 43.69 -2.28 2.50
N LYS A 48 43.20 -3.49 2.81
CA LYS A 48 42.96 -4.59 1.86
C LYS A 48 41.52 -5.12 2.02
N PRO A 49 40.53 -4.31 1.64
CA PRO A 49 39.13 -4.72 1.73
C PRO A 49 38.86 -5.91 0.80
N ALA A 50 37.92 -6.77 1.18
CA ALA A 50 37.44 -7.85 0.34
C ALA A 50 35.97 -7.60 -0.02
N PHE A 51 35.63 -7.73 -1.30
CA PHE A 51 34.25 -7.84 -1.74
C PHE A 51 33.95 -9.31 -2.01
N VAL A 52 32.88 -9.84 -1.40
CA VAL A 52 32.56 -11.25 -1.43
C VAL A 52 31.14 -11.48 -1.88
N ILE A 53 30.96 -12.47 -2.74
CA ILE A 53 29.68 -13.03 -3.17
C ILE A 53 29.70 -14.50 -2.76
N ASN A 54 28.70 -14.96 -2.03
CA ASN A 54 28.52 -16.38 -1.74
C ASN A 54 27.10 -16.85 -2.04
N ARG A 55 26.94 -18.15 -2.24
CA ARG A 55 25.64 -18.79 -2.44
C ARG A 55 25.67 -20.16 -1.78
N PHE A 56 24.68 -20.45 -0.96
CA PHE A 56 24.49 -21.73 -0.29
C PHE A 56 23.39 -22.48 -1.02
N GLY A 57 23.68 -23.68 -1.52
CA GLY A 57 22.73 -24.48 -2.32
C GLY A 57 22.03 -23.66 -3.42
N GLU A 58 20.70 -23.66 -3.38
CA GLU A 58 19.84 -22.92 -4.32
C GLU A 58 19.38 -21.55 -3.81
N ASP A 59 19.86 -21.10 -2.64
CA ASP A 59 19.42 -19.87 -2.00
C ASP A 59 19.86 -18.60 -2.76
N GLU A 60 19.30 -17.47 -2.34
CA GLU A 60 19.74 -16.15 -2.80
C GLU A 60 21.23 -15.94 -2.47
N PRO A 61 22.03 -15.39 -3.41
CA PRO A 61 23.41 -15.09 -3.12
C PRO A 61 23.52 -13.91 -2.14
N ASN A 62 24.43 -14.01 -1.17
CA ASN A 62 24.73 -12.90 -0.28
C ASN A 62 25.97 -12.17 -0.75
N LEU A 63 25.92 -10.84 -0.67
CA LEU A 63 27.02 -9.96 -1.01
C LEU A 63 27.45 -9.19 0.23
N TYR A 64 28.76 -9.08 0.47
CA TYR A 64 29.27 -8.34 1.62
C TYR A 64 30.68 -7.79 1.39
N LEU A 65 31.03 -6.80 2.20
CA LEU A 65 32.39 -6.32 2.37
C LEU A 65 33.00 -6.94 3.63
N ALA A 66 34.25 -7.37 3.55
CA ALA A 66 35.03 -7.85 4.68
C ALA A 66 36.38 -7.13 4.75
N SER A 67 37.04 -7.20 5.91
CA SER A 67 38.34 -6.54 6.14
C SER A 67 38.30 -5.01 5.94
N ILE A 68 37.15 -4.39 6.26
CA ILE A 68 36.92 -2.94 6.20
C ILE A 68 36.98 -2.25 7.57
N GLY A 69 37.35 -3.00 8.62
CA GLY A 69 37.34 -2.56 10.01
C GLY A 69 35.98 -2.73 10.69
N TYR A 70 35.81 -2.09 11.84
CA TYR A 70 34.58 -2.18 12.63
C TYR A 70 33.37 -1.64 11.83
N THR A 71 32.27 -2.39 11.83
CA THR A 71 31.02 -2.06 11.11
C THR A 71 29.80 -1.90 12.02
N GLY A 72 29.97 -1.94 13.35
CA GLY A 72 28.86 -2.09 14.31
C GLY A 72 28.13 -0.81 14.69
N CYS A 73 28.41 0.32 14.05
CA CYS A 73 27.74 1.58 14.32
C CYS A 73 26.36 1.68 13.65
N SER A 74 25.55 2.65 14.08
CA SER A 74 24.18 2.80 13.60
C SER A 74 24.11 3.39 12.20
N SER A 75 23.00 3.08 11.50
CA SER A 75 22.69 3.54 10.14
C SER A 75 23.74 3.21 9.07
N PRO A 76 24.29 1.98 9.00
CA PRO A 76 25.36 1.67 8.07
C PRO A 76 24.83 1.52 6.64
N THR A 77 25.50 2.16 5.70
CA THR A 77 25.16 2.16 4.28
C THR A 77 26.37 1.80 3.44
N ILE A 78 26.12 1.22 2.26
CA ILE A 78 27.14 0.90 1.28
C ILE A 78 26.74 1.56 -0.04
N SER A 79 27.60 2.44 -0.55
CA SER A 79 27.41 3.09 -1.85
C SER A 79 28.39 2.51 -2.87
N PHE A 80 27.91 2.26 -4.09
CA PHE A 80 28.69 1.77 -5.21
C PHE A 80 28.71 2.82 -6.32
N ALA A 81 29.91 3.13 -6.81
CA ALA A 81 30.12 3.90 -8.03
C ALA A 81 30.92 3.06 -9.02
N PHE A 82 30.66 3.25 -10.32
CA PHE A 82 31.30 2.48 -11.39
C PHE A 82 32.00 3.40 -12.37
N ASP A 83 33.05 2.91 -13.03
CA ASP A 83 33.71 3.69 -14.06
C ASP A 83 32.79 3.94 -15.26
N GLY A 84 32.68 5.20 -15.69
CA GLY A 84 31.81 5.60 -16.79
C GLY A 84 30.31 5.41 -16.50
N VAL A 85 29.90 5.49 -15.24
CA VAL A 85 28.49 5.55 -14.81
C VAL A 85 28.36 6.65 -13.77
N ASP A 86 27.46 7.61 -14.00
CA ASP A 86 27.25 8.74 -13.09
C ASP A 86 26.35 8.38 -11.89
N GLU A 87 25.54 7.33 -12.04
CA GLU A 87 24.65 6.85 -10.99
C GLU A 87 25.43 6.15 -9.87
N ILE A 88 25.10 6.51 -8.62
CA ILE A 88 25.62 5.85 -7.41
C ILE A 88 24.49 4.98 -6.83
N LEU A 89 24.74 3.68 -6.73
CA LEU A 89 23.80 2.76 -6.08
C LEU A 89 24.03 2.77 -4.57
N VAL A 90 22.97 2.98 -3.78
CA VAL A 90 23.07 3.05 -2.32
C VAL A 90 22.22 1.96 -1.68
N PHE A 91 22.85 1.17 -0.82
CA PHE A 91 22.23 0.06 -0.11
C PHE A 91 22.27 0.29 1.40
N ARG A 92 21.24 -0.21 2.08
CA ARG A 92 21.35 -0.48 3.51
C ARG A 92 22.33 -1.61 3.74
N SER A 93 22.94 -1.64 4.91
CA SER A 93 23.76 -2.76 5.32
C SER A 93 23.39 -3.27 6.70
N SER A 94 23.76 -4.52 6.96
CA SER A 94 23.81 -5.10 8.29
C SER A 94 25.22 -5.59 8.57
N SER A 95 25.61 -5.66 9.83
CA SER A 95 26.86 -6.29 10.21
C SER A 95 26.67 -7.75 10.55
N ASP A 96 27.75 -8.52 10.41
CA ASP A 96 27.84 -9.84 11.01
C ASP A 96 27.82 -9.76 12.57
N LYS A 97 27.99 -10.92 13.21
CA LYS A 97 27.98 -11.01 14.68
C LYS A 97 29.20 -10.31 15.28
N GLU A 98 30.37 -10.45 14.68
CA GLU A 98 31.64 -9.93 15.18
C GLU A 98 31.90 -8.47 14.74
N LYS A 99 31.03 -7.91 13.88
CA LYS A 99 31.10 -6.51 13.38
C LYS A 99 32.34 -6.24 12.53
N GLU A 100 32.75 -7.23 11.75
CA GLU A 100 33.90 -7.18 10.84
C GLU A 100 33.50 -7.29 9.36
N ALA A 101 32.25 -7.64 9.08
CA ALA A 101 31.70 -7.71 7.73
C ALA A 101 30.40 -6.91 7.62
N ALA A 102 30.23 -6.21 6.50
CA ALA A 102 29.04 -5.46 6.16
C ALA A 102 28.30 -6.12 4.99
N PHE A 103 27.15 -6.73 5.29
CA PHE A 103 26.26 -7.36 4.31
C PHE A 103 25.40 -6.32 3.61
N ILE A 104 25.26 -6.48 2.30
CA ILE A 104 24.48 -5.61 1.45
C ILE A 104 23.03 -6.08 1.47
N LEU A 105 22.12 -5.20 1.86
CA LEU A 105 20.68 -5.47 1.92
C LEU A 105 19.99 -4.74 0.76
N GLY A 106 19.52 -5.50 -0.21
CA GLY A 106 18.77 -5.00 -1.37
C GLY A 106 17.73 -6.01 -1.82
N SER A 107 16.73 -5.52 -2.56
CA SER A 107 15.78 -6.37 -3.28
C SER A 107 16.48 -7.16 -4.39
N ALA A 108 15.86 -8.25 -4.85
CA ALA A 108 16.41 -9.05 -5.94
C ALA A 108 16.71 -8.24 -7.21
N TYR A 109 15.88 -7.24 -7.53
CA TYR A 109 16.10 -6.35 -8.67
C TYR A 109 17.34 -5.46 -8.49
N GLU A 110 17.49 -4.85 -7.31
CA GLU A 110 18.65 -4.00 -7.00
C GLU A 110 19.95 -4.81 -7.01
N ILE A 111 19.93 -6.03 -6.45
CA ILE A 111 21.09 -6.93 -6.48
C ILE A 111 21.40 -7.41 -7.91
N GLN A 112 20.38 -7.74 -8.71
CA GLN A 112 20.60 -8.08 -10.13
C GLN A 112 21.23 -6.91 -10.90
N ASN A 113 20.75 -5.68 -10.66
CA ASN A 113 21.34 -4.48 -11.28
C ASN A 113 22.80 -4.29 -10.87
N LEU A 114 23.10 -4.44 -9.57
CA LEU A 114 24.47 -4.39 -9.07
C LEU A 114 25.36 -5.45 -9.74
N LEU A 115 24.90 -6.70 -9.84
CA LEU A 115 25.65 -7.78 -10.50
C LEU A 115 25.86 -7.52 -12.00
N LYS A 116 24.87 -6.95 -12.71
CA LYS A 116 24.99 -6.55 -14.12
C LYS A 116 26.08 -5.49 -14.31
N LEU A 117 26.17 -4.51 -13.41
CA LEU A 117 27.23 -3.50 -13.44
C LEU A 117 28.60 -4.10 -13.11
N LEU A 118 28.69 -4.96 -12.08
CA LEU A 118 29.93 -5.67 -11.74
C LEU A 118 30.45 -6.51 -12.92
N LYS A 119 29.58 -7.08 -13.76
CA LYS A 119 29.96 -7.86 -14.95
C LYS A 119 30.42 -7.02 -16.14
N SER A 120 29.91 -5.80 -16.29
CA SER A 120 30.07 -4.99 -17.51
C SER A 120 31.10 -3.88 -17.40
N LYS A 121 31.52 -3.53 -16.19
CA LYS A 121 32.42 -2.40 -15.90
C LYS A 121 33.84 -2.86 -15.62
N SER A 122 34.80 -1.93 -15.65
CA SER A 122 36.22 -2.27 -15.48
C SER A 122 36.68 -2.10 -14.03
N LYS A 123 36.08 -1.15 -13.30
CA LYS A 123 36.34 -0.87 -11.90
C LYS A 123 35.07 -0.47 -11.18
N PHE A 124 35.08 -0.66 -9.88
CA PHE A 124 34.07 -0.06 -9.01
C PHE A 124 34.71 0.48 -7.74
N TYR A 125 34.03 1.47 -7.19
CA TYR A 125 34.38 2.14 -5.95
C TYR A 125 33.27 1.87 -4.96
N VAL A 126 33.66 1.58 -3.73
CA VAL A 126 32.72 1.31 -2.66
C VAL A 126 32.99 2.27 -1.53
N ARG A 127 31.92 2.90 -1.04
CA ARG A 127 31.95 3.68 0.19
C ARG A 127 31.13 2.98 1.24
N TYR A 128 31.77 2.60 2.33
CA TYR A 128 31.09 2.22 3.56
C TYR A 128 30.95 3.45 4.43
N GLU A 129 29.73 3.75 4.89
CA GLU A 129 29.45 4.91 5.72
C GLU A 129 28.46 4.53 6.83
N ASP A 130 28.84 4.82 8.06
CA ASP A 130 28.00 4.68 9.24
C ASP A 130 28.09 5.96 10.10
N SER A 131 27.45 5.97 11.27
CA SER A 131 27.49 7.12 12.19
C SER A 131 28.86 7.43 12.80
N CYS A 132 29.84 6.53 12.66
CA CYS A 132 31.16 6.62 13.28
C CYS A 132 32.29 6.90 12.28
N ASN A 133 32.18 6.40 11.06
CA ASN A 133 33.25 6.41 10.08
C ASN A 133 32.73 6.35 8.64
N LYS A 134 33.60 6.78 7.73
CA LYS A 134 33.40 6.77 6.29
C LYS A 134 34.67 6.30 5.62
N LYS A 135 34.58 5.23 4.83
CA LYS A 135 35.74 4.56 4.22
C LYS A 135 35.48 4.26 2.76
N ASP A 136 36.47 4.59 1.93
CA ASP A 136 36.40 4.43 0.49
C ASP A 136 37.38 3.36 0.02
N PHE A 137 36.91 2.52 -0.90
CA PHE A 137 37.60 1.37 -1.44
C PHE A 137 37.50 1.35 -2.97
N GLU A 138 38.53 0.83 -3.63
CA GLU A 138 38.58 0.62 -5.09
C GLU A 138 38.85 -0.87 -5.37
N PHE A 139 38.13 -1.41 -6.36
CA PHE A 139 38.24 -2.80 -6.79
C PHE A 139 38.33 -2.89 -8.32
N SER A 140 39.13 -3.84 -8.80
CA SER A 140 39.17 -4.23 -10.21
C SER A 140 37.98 -5.13 -10.54
N LEU A 141 37.42 -5.04 -11.75
CA LEU A 141 36.40 -5.97 -12.25
C LEU A 141 36.97 -6.96 -13.28
N SER A 142 38.29 -7.00 -13.45
CA SER A 142 38.93 -7.98 -14.33
C SER A 142 38.62 -9.41 -13.87
N GLY A 143 37.85 -10.15 -14.68
CA GLY A 143 37.42 -11.52 -14.39
C GLY A 143 36.11 -11.64 -13.59
N SER A 144 35.44 -10.54 -13.27
CA SER A 144 34.18 -10.53 -12.51
C SER A 144 33.09 -11.36 -13.16
N THR A 145 32.94 -11.28 -14.49
CA THR A 145 31.93 -12.03 -15.24
C THR A 145 32.04 -13.53 -15.02
N ASN A 146 33.25 -14.09 -15.10
CA ASN A 146 33.46 -15.52 -14.89
C ASN A 146 33.18 -15.92 -13.44
N ALA A 147 33.65 -15.12 -12.48
CA ALA A 147 33.45 -15.38 -11.07
C ALA A 147 31.97 -15.29 -10.66
N ILE A 148 31.26 -14.25 -11.09
CA ILE A 148 29.83 -14.07 -10.81
C ILE A 148 29.00 -15.17 -11.47
N ASN A 149 29.27 -15.51 -12.74
CA ASN A 149 28.57 -16.59 -13.42
C ASN A 149 28.80 -17.95 -12.74
N TYR A 150 29.99 -18.19 -12.17
CA TYR A 150 30.28 -19.41 -11.43
C TYR A 150 29.40 -19.57 -10.16
N ILE A 151 29.16 -18.47 -9.45
CA ILE A 151 28.35 -18.43 -8.22
C ILE A 151 26.86 -18.39 -8.51
N VAL A 152 26.44 -17.40 -9.29
CA VAL A 152 25.05 -17.01 -9.46
C VAL A 152 24.43 -17.72 -10.66
N GLY A 153 25.21 -18.05 -11.69
CA GLY A 153 24.68 -18.61 -12.94
C GLY A 153 23.57 -17.73 -13.50
N ASN A 154 22.42 -18.35 -13.79
CA ASN A 154 21.21 -17.68 -14.27
C ASN A 154 20.18 -17.41 -13.16
N TYR A 155 20.57 -17.54 -11.88
CA TYR A 155 19.65 -17.48 -10.74
C TYR A 155 18.70 -16.27 -10.77
N TYR A 156 19.25 -15.06 -10.90
CA TYR A 156 18.44 -13.85 -10.90
C TYR A 156 17.60 -13.70 -12.17
N ASP A 157 18.08 -14.18 -13.32
CA ASP A 157 17.29 -14.12 -14.55
C ASP A 157 16.07 -15.05 -14.42
N GLU A 158 16.26 -16.27 -13.90
CA GLU A 158 15.16 -17.19 -13.59
C GLU A 158 14.22 -16.65 -12.51
N TYR A 159 14.78 -16.03 -11.46
CA TYR A 159 13.99 -15.47 -10.37
C TYR A 159 13.11 -14.30 -10.84
N ILE A 160 13.67 -13.38 -11.62
CA ILE A 160 12.94 -12.23 -12.16
C ILE A 160 11.88 -12.70 -13.15
N ASN A 161 12.19 -13.64 -14.05
CA ASN A 161 11.19 -14.21 -14.97
C ASN A 161 10.00 -14.81 -14.20
N ARG A 162 10.24 -15.56 -13.11
CA ARG A 162 9.17 -16.10 -12.26
C ARG A 162 8.33 -15.02 -11.60
N LEU A 163 8.94 -13.91 -11.19
CA LEU A 163 8.22 -12.78 -10.62
C LEU A 163 7.36 -12.08 -11.68
N GLU A 164 7.90 -11.85 -12.87
CA GLU A 164 7.17 -11.26 -13.99
C GLU A 164 5.97 -12.12 -14.39
N GLU A 165 6.15 -13.43 -14.54
CA GLU A 165 5.05 -14.38 -14.79
C GLU A 165 3.98 -14.38 -13.69
N LYS A 166 4.37 -14.17 -12.44
CA LYS A 166 3.42 -14.06 -11.32
C LYS A 166 2.62 -12.77 -11.42
N VAL A 167 3.29 -11.64 -11.68
CA VAL A 167 2.64 -10.33 -11.85
C VAL A 167 1.68 -10.35 -13.05
N GLU A 168 2.08 -10.94 -14.18
CA GLU A 168 1.21 -11.08 -15.34
C GLU A 168 -0.06 -11.88 -15.05
N ARG A 169 0.06 -12.98 -14.29
CA ARG A 169 -1.10 -13.77 -13.85
C ARG A 169 -2.04 -12.98 -12.95
N GLU A 170 -1.51 -12.22 -11.99
CA GLU A 170 -2.31 -11.38 -11.09
C GLU A 170 -3.04 -10.27 -11.87
N ILE A 171 -2.38 -9.65 -12.85
CA ILE A 171 -3.01 -8.65 -13.74
C ILE A 171 -4.12 -9.30 -14.58
N ALA A 172 -3.89 -10.49 -15.14
CA ALA A 172 -4.89 -11.22 -15.92
C ALA A 172 -6.12 -11.60 -15.07
N GLU A 173 -5.90 -12.04 -13.82
CA GLU A 173 -6.96 -12.35 -12.88
C GLU A 173 -7.77 -11.12 -12.49
N SER A 174 -7.11 -9.98 -12.21
CA SER A 174 -7.79 -8.72 -11.93
C SER A 174 -8.70 -8.29 -13.09
N LYS A 175 -8.21 -8.36 -14.33
CA LYS A 175 -9.02 -8.05 -15.53
C LYS A 175 -10.25 -8.96 -15.64
N ARG A 176 -10.10 -10.25 -15.30
CA ARG A 176 -11.22 -11.19 -15.27
C ARG A 176 -12.25 -10.81 -14.22
N ILE A 177 -11.82 -10.47 -13.01
CA ILE A 177 -12.71 -10.01 -11.92
C ILE A 177 -13.49 -8.76 -12.34
N ASP A 178 -12.83 -7.79 -12.98
CA ASP A 178 -13.48 -6.55 -13.42
C ASP A 178 -14.53 -6.80 -14.51
N SER A 179 -14.28 -7.73 -15.44
CA SER A 179 -15.31 -8.12 -16.42
C SER A 179 -16.53 -8.78 -15.79
N ILE A 180 -16.34 -9.61 -14.75
CA ILE A 180 -17.44 -10.21 -13.98
C ILE A 180 -18.23 -9.13 -13.23
N ARG A 181 -17.54 -8.15 -12.61
CA ARG A 181 -18.19 -7.02 -11.92
C ARG A 181 -19.10 -6.23 -12.86
N GLU A 182 -18.67 -5.98 -14.09
CA GLU A 182 -19.51 -5.30 -15.07
C GLU A 182 -20.75 -6.10 -15.47
N VAL A 183 -20.65 -7.43 -15.58
CA VAL A 183 -21.83 -8.29 -15.83
C VAL A 183 -22.82 -8.19 -14.67
N ILE A 184 -22.36 -8.35 -13.43
CA ILE A 184 -23.20 -8.23 -12.23
C ILE A 184 -23.86 -6.84 -12.17
N ARG A 185 -23.13 -5.78 -12.52
CA ARG A 185 -23.67 -4.40 -12.56
C ARG A 185 -24.83 -4.28 -13.55
N LYS A 186 -24.70 -4.88 -14.74
CA LYS A 186 -25.77 -4.91 -15.74
C LYS A 186 -26.98 -5.71 -15.27
N GLU A 187 -26.77 -6.86 -14.64
CA GLU A 187 -27.86 -7.69 -14.10
C GLU A 187 -28.64 -6.95 -13.01
N LYS A 188 -27.95 -6.31 -12.06
CA LYS A 188 -28.57 -5.47 -11.03
C LYS A 188 -29.39 -4.32 -11.62
N LEU A 189 -28.91 -3.72 -12.72
CA LEU A 189 -29.66 -2.66 -13.43
C LEU A 189 -30.94 -3.21 -14.08
N ILE A 190 -30.86 -4.38 -14.70
CA ILE A 190 -32.02 -5.06 -15.30
C ILE A 190 -33.05 -5.40 -14.22
N GLU A 191 -32.60 -5.93 -13.08
CA GLU A 191 -33.45 -6.26 -11.94
C GLU A 191 -34.14 -5.01 -11.38
N LYS A 192 -33.39 -3.93 -11.18
CA LYS A 192 -33.95 -2.63 -10.76
C LYS A 192 -35.05 -2.16 -11.71
N ARG A 193 -34.82 -2.21 -13.03
CA ARG A 193 -35.83 -1.82 -14.04
C ARG A 193 -37.08 -2.70 -13.99
N LYS A 194 -36.94 -4.01 -13.76
CA LYS A 194 -38.07 -4.92 -13.57
C LYS A 194 -38.88 -4.55 -12.33
N ASN A 195 -38.21 -4.32 -11.20
CA ASN A 195 -38.86 -3.94 -9.95
C ASN A 195 -39.59 -2.60 -10.06
N ASP A 196 -38.97 -1.58 -10.69
CA ASP A 196 -39.61 -0.29 -10.96
C ASP A 196 -40.89 -0.46 -11.82
N SER A 197 -40.85 -1.36 -12.81
CA SER A 197 -42.01 -1.66 -13.67
C SER A 197 -43.14 -2.34 -12.89
N ILE A 198 -42.81 -3.31 -12.03
CA ILE A 198 -43.77 -3.98 -11.15
C ILE A 198 -44.42 -2.96 -10.19
N GLN A 199 -43.63 -2.06 -9.59
CA GLN A 199 -44.16 -1.01 -8.71
C GLN A 199 -45.14 -0.09 -9.43
N ARG A 200 -44.83 0.33 -10.67
CA ARG A 200 -45.75 1.15 -11.48
C ARG A 200 -47.06 0.44 -11.79
N ILE A 201 -47.00 -0.85 -12.14
CA ILE A 201 -48.19 -1.67 -12.39
C ILE A 201 -49.02 -1.79 -11.11
N ASN A 202 -48.40 -2.09 -9.98
CA ASN A 202 -49.08 -2.20 -8.69
C ASN A 202 -49.74 -0.88 -8.26
N GLY A 203 -49.06 0.25 -8.44
CA GLY A 203 -49.63 1.58 -8.21
C GLY A 203 -50.84 1.86 -9.09
N SER A 204 -50.78 1.48 -10.37
CA SER A 204 -51.90 1.62 -11.32
C SER A 204 -53.10 0.74 -10.95
N ILE A 205 -52.85 -0.52 -10.54
CA ILE A 205 -53.89 -1.43 -10.05
C ILE A 205 -54.58 -0.82 -8.81
N GLN A 206 -53.81 -0.26 -7.88
CA GLN A 206 -54.35 0.36 -6.67
C GLN A 206 -55.20 1.60 -6.99
N ALA A 207 -54.76 2.44 -7.93
CA ALA A 207 -55.53 3.58 -8.40
C ALA A 207 -56.86 3.16 -9.04
N ILE A 208 -56.87 2.11 -9.87
CA ILE A 208 -58.09 1.55 -10.47
C ILE A 208 -59.06 1.02 -9.40
N LYS A 209 -58.54 0.30 -8.39
CA LYS A 209 -59.35 -0.20 -7.26
C LYS A 209 -59.99 0.95 -6.49
N ASN A 210 -59.23 2.00 -6.20
CA ASN A 210 -59.73 3.19 -5.52
C ASN A 210 -60.80 3.92 -6.34
N LYS A 211 -60.60 4.07 -7.65
CA LYS A 211 -61.61 4.66 -8.55
C LYS A 211 -62.92 3.88 -8.54
N LYS A 212 -62.88 2.55 -8.70
CA LYS A 212 -64.08 1.70 -8.62
C LYS A 212 -64.81 1.85 -7.29
N ARG A 213 -64.08 1.97 -6.18
CA ARG A 213 -64.66 2.19 -4.85
C ARG A 213 -65.37 3.54 -4.75
N ILE A 214 -64.75 4.62 -5.25
CA ILE A 214 -65.37 5.95 -5.33
C ILE A 214 -66.63 5.92 -6.21
N ASP A 215 -66.56 5.29 -7.39
CA ASP A 215 -67.70 5.16 -8.30
C ASP A 215 -68.87 4.40 -7.64
N SER A 216 -68.57 3.33 -6.88
CA SER A 216 -69.60 2.59 -6.13
C SER A 216 -70.23 3.39 -5.00
N LEU A 217 -69.44 4.19 -4.26
CA LEU A 217 -69.95 5.10 -3.24
C LEU A 217 -70.81 6.21 -3.85
N SER A 218 -70.38 6.79 -4.98
CA SER A 218 -71.15 7.81 -5.70
C SER A 218 -72.51 7.28 -6.16
N LYS A 219 -72.58 6.05 -6.67
CA LYS A 219 -73.86 5.41 -7.02
C LYS A 219 -74.74 5.15 -5.80
N ALA A 220 -74.17 4.74 -4.68
CA ALA A 220 -74.91 4.55 -3.43
C ALA A 220 -75.49 5.87 -2.90
N PHE A 221 -74.78 6.98 -3.05
CA PHE A 221 -75.25 8.32 -2.69
C PHE A 221 -76.28 8.92 -3.66
N GLN A 222 -76.32 8.46 -4.92
CA GLN A 222 -77.32 8.87 -5.91
C GLN A 222 -78.59 8.01 -5.89
N ALA A 223 -78.63 6.92 -5.11
CA ALA A 223 -79.89 6.29 -4.75
C ALA A 223 -80.72 7.31 -3.95
N PRO A 224 -82.05 7.37 -4.14
CA PRO A 224 -82.85 8.49 -3.64
C PRO A 224 -82.80 8.58 -2.11
N LEU A 225 -81.97 9.48 -1.60
CA LEU A 225 -82.18 10.19 -0.33
C LEU A 225 -83.15 11.35 -0.60
N ILE A 226 -84.35 10.98 -1.03
CA ILE A 226 -85.58 11.72 -0.79
C ILE A 226 -86.16 10.92 0.38
N ASP A 227 -85.74 11.13 1.62
CA ASP A 227 -86.10 12.27 2.45
C ASP A 227 -85.12 12.44 3.62
N ALA A 228 -85.03 13.68 4.11
CA ALA A 228 -84.36 14.12 5.34
C ALA A 228 -82.82 14.27 5.28
N PHE A 229 -82.35 15.53 5.26
CA PHE A 229 -81.76 16.20 6.42
C PHE A 229 -81.12 17.54 6.00
N ASP A 230 -81.71 18.63 6.49
CA ASP A 230 -81.14 19.98 6.45
C ASP A 230 -80.14 20.12 7.61
N PHE A 231 -78.84 20.23 7.31
CA PHE A 231 -77.82 20.50 8.33
C PHE A 231 -77.03 21.75 7.97
N LYS A 232 -77.44 22.86 8.60
CA LYS A 232 -76.66 24.09 8.73
C LYS A 232 -75.44 23.86 9.62
N GLY A 233 -74.25 24.09 9.07
CA GLY A 233 -73.10 24.62 9.78
C GLY A 233 -72.16 23.61 10.44
N VAL A 234 -71.07 23.26 9.74
CA VAL A 234 -69.79 22.88 10.37
C VAL A 234 -68.63 23.35 9.49
N SER A 235 -67.84 24.30 9.99
CA SER A 235 -66.55 24.70 9.42
C SER A 235 -65.42 23.84 10.02
N THR A 236 -64.63 23.15 9.20
CA THR A 236 -63.45 22.40 9.67
C THR A 236 -62.16 23.21 9.46
N PHE A 237 -61.40 23.35 10.55
CA PHE A 237 -60.11 24.02 10.65
C PHE A 237 -58.98 23.00 10.39
N PHE A 238 -58.08 23.25 9.45
CA PHE A 238 -56.82 22.50 9.29
C PHE A 238 -55.63 23.41 9.63
N ARG A 239 -54.77 23.00 10.57
CA ARG A 239 -53.44 23.60 10.81
C ARG A 239 -52.35 22.61 10.37
N PRO A 240 -51.29 23.03 9.66
CA PRO A 240 -50.13 22.18 9.42
C PRO A 240 -49.12 22.29 10.59
N LEU A 241 -48.64 21.15 11.07
CA LEU A 241 -47.49 21.03 11.98
C LEU A 241 -46.18 21.18 11.19
N LYS A 242 -45.28 22.07 11.64
CA LYS A 242 -43.87 22.10 11.22
C LYS A 242 -43.11 21.01 11.97
N THR A 243 -42.53 20.05 11.25
CA THR A 243 -41.69 18.99 11.82
C THR A 243 -40.23 19.46 11.92
N LEU A 244 -39.65 19.38 13.12
CA LEU A 244 -38.20 19.38 13.37
C LEU A 244 -37.76 17.91 13.41
N PHE A 245 -36.73 17.53 12.64
CA PHE A 245 -36.18 16.18 12.67
C PHE A 245 -34.96 16.11 13.57
N SER A 246 -34.87 15.03 14.34
CA SER A 246 -33.66 14.64 15.07
C SER A 246 -33.48 13.13 14.90
N PHE A 247 -32.24 12.68 14.76
CA PHE A 247 -31.92 11.26 14.58
C PHE A 247 -31.31 10.68 15.87
N GLU A 248 -31.50 9.36 16.03
CA GLU A 248 -30.91 8.52 17.07
C GLU A 248 -30.29 7.32 16.36
N VAL A 249 -28.97 7.10 16.55
CA VAL A 249 -28.22 6.02 15.90
C VAL A 249 -27.88 4.97 16.95
N ALA A 250 -28.43 3.77 16.81
CA ALA A 250 -28.08 2.61 17.62
C ALA A 250 -27.23 1.64 16.81
N SER A 251 -25.93 1.60 17.11
CA SER A 251 -25.01 0.56 16.62
C SER A 251 -24.21 0.01 17.81
N THR A 252 -24.07 -1.31 17.87
CA THR A 252 -23.40 -2.06 18.95
C THR A 252 -22.14 -2.78 18.47
N LYS A 253 -21.52 -2.35 17.37
CA LYS A 253 -20.28 -2.96 16.87
C LYS A 253 -19.05 -2.08 17.07
N GLU A 254 -17.99 -2.73 17.56
CA GLU A 254 -16.65 -2.17 17.70
C GLU A 254 -16.12 -1.71 16.34
N ILE A 255 -15.60 -0.48 16.28
CA ILE A 255 -15.06 0.08 15.04
C ILE A 255 -13.59 0.43 15.24
N ASN A 256 -12.73 -0.16 14.42
CA ASN A 256 -11.28 0.08 14.43
C ASN A 256 -10.93 1.03 13.29
N TYR A 257 -10.32 2.17 13.60
CA TYR A 257 -9.74 3.07 12.60
C TYR A 257 -8.34 3.54 13.03
N CYS A 258 -7.47 3.80 12.06
CA CYS A 258 -6.17 4.44 12.29
C CYS A 258 -6.32 5.97 12.26
N ILE A 259 -6.04 6.63 13.38
CA ILE A 259 -6.00 8.09 13.47
C ILE A 259 -4.60 8.57 13.07
N LYS A 260 -4.49 9.41 12.03
CA LYS A 260 -3.28 10.21 11.81
C LYS A 260 -3.38 11.49 12.65
N LYS A 261 -2.56 11.56 13.71
CA LYS A 261 -2.41 12.77 14.54
C LYS A 261 -1.43 13.72 13.84
N TYR A 262 -1.85 14.96 13.59
CA TYR A 262 -0.91 16.03 13.24
C TYR A 262 -0.30 16.63 14.54
N PRO A 263 0.98 17.04 14.52
CA PRO A 263 1.79 17.09 15.72
C PRO A 263 1.61 18.40 16.49
N SER A 264 1.21 18.28 17.75
CA SER A 264 1.79 19.09 18.82
C SER A 264 1.75 18.31 20.14
N GLY A 265 2.89 17.76 20.54
CA GLY A 265 3.07 17.23 21.90
C GLY A 265 3.03 15.70 22.03
N ASN A 266 4.12 15.17 22.57
CA ASN A 266 4.54 13.78 22.69
C ASN A 266 3.55 12.84 23.40
N SER A 267 3.29 11.68 22.78
CA SER A 267 3.22 10.31 23.33
C SER A 267 2.30 9.44 22.46
N LEU A 268 2.83 8.29 22.01
CA LEU A 268 2.08 7.23 21.34
C LEU A 268 1.45 6.35 22.43
N VAL A 269 0.12 6.31 22.49
CA VAL A 269 -0.62 5.32 23.27
C VAL A 269 -1.49 4.54 22.28
N ASN A 270 -1.17 3.26 22.09
CA ASN A 270 -2.09 2.30 21.48
C ASN A 270 -3.20 2.04 22.49
N LYS A 271 -4.39 2.59 22.27
CA LYS A 271 -5.59 2.19 22.98
C LYS A 271 -6.69 1.89 21.96
N SER A 272 -7.05 0.61 21.86
CA SER A 272 -8.37 0.23 21.39
C SER A 272 -9.40 0.69 22.43
N GLN A 273 -10.42 1.42 22.00
CA GLN A 273 -11.58 1.70 22.83
C GLN A 273 -12.81 1.16 22.13
N SER A 274 -13.52 0.28 22.83
CA SER A 274 -14.80 -0.26 22.40
C SER A 274 -15.92 0.76 22.64
N LEU A 275 -16.62 1.13 21.57
CA LEU A 275 -17.80 2.00 21.65
C LEU A 275 -19.03 1.15 21.98
N TYR A 276 -19.33 0.99 23.27
CA TYR A 276 -20.56 0.37 23.75
C TYR A 276 -21.55 1.43 24.27
N LYS A 277 -22.05 2.31 23.40
CA LYS A 277 -23.37 2.99 23.60
C LYS A 277 -23.79 3.87 22.43
N THR A 278 -25.11 3.94 22.25
CA THR A 278 -25.84 4.89 21.41
C THR A 278 -25.38 6.33 21.68
N GLU A 279 -24.60 6.90 20.75
CA GLU A 279 -24.22 8.31 20.75
C GLU A 279 -24.96 9.05 19.63
N ARG A 280 -25.36 10.30 19.91
CA ARG A 280 -26.03 11.15 18.93
C ARG A 280 -24.95 11.83 18.09
N VAL A 281 -24.80 11.41 16.84
CA VAL A 281 -23.83 11.98 15.91
C VAL A 281 -24.48 13.19 15.23
N GLU A 282 -23.91 14.38 15.43
CA GLU A 282 -24.33 15.61 14.74
C GLU A 282 -23.25 15.97 13.72
N VAL A 283 -23.53 15.71 12.44
CA VAL A 283 -22.57 15.99 11.36
C VAL A 283 -22.66 17.47 10.98
N LYS A 284 -21.66 18.27 11.36
CA LYS A 284 -21.49 19.63 10.86
C LYS A 284 -20.44 19.64 9.76
N ASN A 285 -20.88 19.79 8.51
CA ASN A 285 -19.99 19.77 7.35
C ASN A 285 -19.20 21.07 7.25
N ARG A 286 -17.86 20.96 7.29
CA ARG A 286 -16.92 21.97 6.79
C ARG A 286 -15.82 21.22 6.03
N PHE A 287 -15.60 21.60 4.77
CA PHE A 287 -14.52 21.06 3.96
C PHE A 287 -13.22 21.80 4.32
N GLU A 288 -12.18 21.03 4.61
CA GLU A 288 -10.82 21.55 4.78
C GLU A 288 -9.88 20.60 4.03
N ASN A 289 -9.15 21.12 3.04
CA ASN A 289 -8.12 20.39 2.29
C ASN A 289 -8.59 19.05 1.67
N ASN A 290 -9.73 19.06 0.95
CA ASN A 290 -10.32 17.87 0.30
C ASN A 290 -10.73 16.72 1.25
N CYS A 291 -10.81 16.98 2.55
CA CYS A 291 -11.30 16.03 3.55
C CYS A 291 -12.60 16.53 4.17
N ILE A 292 -13.51 15.60 4.45
CA ILE A 292 -14.76 15.87 5.18
C ILE A 292 -14.45 15.73 6.66
N ARG A 293 -14.68 16.81 7.42
CA ARG A 293 -14.63 16.78 8.87
C ARG A 293 -15.96 16.27 9.43
N ILE A 294 -15.90 15.20 10.24
CA ILE A 294 -17.02 14.65 10.99
C ILE A 294 -16.78 14.93 12.46
N ASP A 295 -17.64 15.75 13.04
CA ASP A 295 -17.61 16.04 14.48
C ASP A 295 -18.52 15.07 15.22
N VAL A 296 -17.98 14.37 16.22
CA VAL A 296 -18.74 13.45 17.07
C VAL A 296 -18.92 14.08 18.44
N TYR A 297 -20.18 14.22 18.86
CA TYR A 297 -20.55 14.83 20.13
C TYR A 297 -20.96 13.76 21.13
N ASN A 298 -20.59 13.95 22.40
CA ASN A 298 -21.06 13.08 23.47
C ASN A 298 -22.55 13.33 23.72
N GLY A 299 -23.39 12.29 23.72
CA GLY A 299 -24.84 12.45 23.85
C GLY A 299 -25.33 13.17 25.11
N LYS A 300 -24.51 13.30 26.17
CA LYS A 300 -24.89 13.95 27.43
C LYS A 300 -24.37 15.39 27.60
N SER A 301 -23.28 15.74 26.94
CA SER A 301 -22.74 17.09 26.97
C SER A 301 -22.57 17.52 25.52
N LYS A 302 -23.11 18.67 25.11
CA LYS A 302 -22.90 19.22 23.75
C LYS A 302 -21.43 19.56 23.43
N ASN A 303 -20.50 19.01 24.20
CA ASN A 303 -19.07 19.11 24.03
C ASN A 303 -18.65 18.17 22.91
N LEU A 304 -17.80 18.69 22.03
CA LEU A 304 -17.16 17.92 20.98
C LEU A 304 -16.29 16.84 21.62
N GLY A 305 -16.56 15.58 21.28
CA GLY A 305 -15.74 14.44 21.71
C GLY A 305 -14.47 14.36 20.89
N TYR A 306 -14.62 14.24 19.56
CA TYR A 306 -13.50 14.23 18.62
C TYR A 306 -13.97 14.62 17.21
N SER A 307 -12.99 14.98 16.37
CA SER A 307 -13.19 15.26 14.94
C SER A 307 -12.43 14.23 14.10
N LEU A 308 -13.10 13.66 13.10
CA LEU A 308 -12.50 12.74 12.14
C LEU A 308 -12.41 13.45 10.79
N PHE A 309 -11.26 13.33 10.11
CA PHE A 309 -11.11 13.78 8.72
C PHE A 309 -11.08 12.55 7.84
N VAL A 310 -12.05 12.44 6.93
CA VAL A 310 -12.16 11.31 5.99
C VAL A 310 -12.18 11.84 4.57
N SER A 311 -11.53 11.12 3.65
CA SER A 311 -11.74 11.37 2.23
C SER A 311 -13.15 10.92 1.80
N LEU A 312 -13.63 11.43 0.68
CA LEU A 312 -14.95 11.06 0.15
C LEU A 312 -15.07 9.54 -0.10
N ASP A 313 -13.99 8.91 -0.59
CA ASP A 313 -13.92 7.46 -0.81
C ASP A 313 -13.99 6.67 0.51
N GLN A 314 -13.37 7.19 1.57
CA GLN A 314 -13.44 6.58 2.90
C GLN A 314 -14.85 6.71 3.49
N LEU A 315 -15.52 7.84 3.29
CA LEU A 315 -16.89 8.06 3.76
C LEU A 315 -17.88 7.10 3.09
N GLN A 316 -17.74 6.89 1.77
CA GLN A 316 -18.57 5.92 1.03
C GLN A 316 -18.37 4.50 1.57
N ARG A 317 -17.12 4.08 1.78
CA ARG A 317 -16.82 2.75 2.36
C ARG A 317 -17.40 2.59 3.77
N ILE A 318 -17.26 3.61 4.62
CA ILE A 318 -17.83 3.60 5.97
C ILE A 318 -19.37 3.52 5.91
N SER A 319 -20.01 4.22 4.98
CA SER A 319 -21.46 4.14 4.76
C SER A 319 -21.89 2.71 4.40
N ASP A 320 -21.16 2.09 3.47
CA ASP A 320 -21.47 0.76 2.95
C ASP A 320 -21.20 -0.36 3.98
N ASP A 321 -20.07 -0.30 4.68
CA ASP A 321 -19.62 -1.32 5.63
C ASP A 321 -20.43 -1.33 6.94
N TYR A 322 -20.96 -0.17 7.35
CA TYR A 322 -21.63 0.00 8.65
C TYR A 322 -23.12 0.33 8.54
N HIS A 323 -23.71 0.25 7.34
CA HIS A 323 -25.11 0.58 7.07
C HIS A 323 -25.52 1.97 7.59
N ILE A 324 -24.60 2.94 7.55
CA ILE A 324 -24.90 4.31 7.94
C ILE A 324 -25.72 4.93 6.81
N LYS A 325 -26.99 5.21 7.09
CA LYS A 325 -27.90 5.77 6.08
C LYS A 325 -27.68 7.28 5.97
N ILE A 326 -26.79 7.69 5.08
CA ILE A 326 -26.68 9.10 4.67
C ILE A 326 -27.90 9.42 3.80
N LEU A 327 -28.62 10.49 4.11
CA LEU A 327 -29.80 10.87 3.32
C LEU A 327 -29.38 11.32 1.92
N GLU A 328 -30.14 10.94 0.90
CA GLU A 328 -29.84 11.23 -0.51
C GLU A 328 -29.72 12.75 -0.80
N SER A 329 -30.46 13.56 -0.04
CA SER A 329 -30.37 15.04 -0.06
C SER A 329 -29.05 15.58 0.51
N GLU A 330 -28.45 14.88 1.47
CA GLU A 330 -27.17 15.26 2.07
C GLU A 330 -26.01 14.79 1.20
N TRP A 331 -26.12 13.59 0.63
CA TRP A 331 -25.12 13.04 -0.30
C TRP A 331 -24.96 13.90 -1.56
N SER A 332 -26.08 14.36 -2.13
CA SER A 332 -26.07 15.28 -3.26
C SER A 332 -25.45 16.63 -2.92
N THR A 333 -25.63 17.11 -1.69
CA THR A 333 -25.00 18.35 -1.20
C THR A 333 -23.49 18.18 -1.03
N ILE A 334 -23.04 17.05 -0.44
CA ILE A 334 -21.63 16.72 -0.26
C ILE A 334 -20.90 16.60 -1.61
N LEU A 335 -21.51 15.89 -2.56
CA LEU A 335 -20.95 15.76 -3.92
C LEU A 335 -20.86 17.10 -4.64
N LYS A 336 -21.88 17.96 -4.47
CA LYS A 336 -21.86 19.30 -5.05
C LYS A 336 -20.72 20.14 -4.48
N MET A 337 -20.55 20.17 -3.16
CA MET A 337 -19.47 20.92 -2.50
C MET A 337 -18.07 20.42 -2.91
N HIS A 338 -17.88 19.09 -3.01
CA HIS A 338 -16.63 18.51 -3.47
C HIS A 338 -16.28 18.90 -4.91
N ASN A 339 -17.27 18.83 -5.81
CA ASN A 339 -17.07 19.20 -7.22
C ASN A 339 -16.85 20.71 -7.41
N ASP A 340 -17.44 21.52 -6.53
CA ASP A 340 -17.28 22.98 -6.54
C ASP A 340 -15.96 23.44 -5.85
N GLY A 341 -15.18 22.52 -5.27
CA GLY A 341 -13.90 22.81 -4.61
C GLY A 341 -14.03 23.64 -3.32
N LEU A 342 -15.20 23.59 -2.68
CA LEU A 342 -15.55 24.35 -1.47
C LEU A 342 -15.21 23.61 -0.19
#